data_AF-A0A8J3D9H2-F1
#
_entry.id   AF-A0A8J3D9H2-F1
#
_cell.length_a   1.000
_cell.length_b   1.000
_cell.length_c   1.000
_cell.angle_alpha   90.00
_cell.angle_beta   90.00
_cell.angle_gamma   90.00
#
_symmetry.space_group_name_H-M   'P 1'
#
loop_
_entity.id
_entity.type
_entity.pdbx_description
1 polymer ?
#
loop_
_entity_poly.entity_id
_entity_poly.type
_entity_poly.pdbx_seq_one_letter_code
_entity_poly.pdbx_strand_id
1 'polypeptide(L)'
;MRWWLQAILILLFALGGAIGSTLLVQRPDLPALSQDEWLRTPAQVAELGNVLWIDARNVERFEAGHLENAVNVSLDDWDTGFGELISVWSPDDTIVVYCDGEGCELSRETAEHLRKDLGQENVYWLEGGYEAWLDFAP
;
A
#
# COMPACT_ATOMS: atom_id res chain seq x y z
N MET A 1 -8.99 55.79 14.03
CA MET A 1 -9.64 54.60 13.43
C MET A 1 -8.71 53.99 12.38
N ARG A 2 -7.93 52.98 12.75
CA ARG A 2 -6.93 52.29 11.89
C ARG A 2 -7.54 51.04 11.23
N TRP A 3 -8.76 51.16 10.71
CA TRP A 3 -9.54 50.03 10.16
C TRP A 3 -8.91 49.42 8.90
N TRP A 4 -8.06 50.18 8.19
CA TRP A 4 -7.33 49.69 7.03
C TRP A 4 -6.18 48.71 7.36
N LEU A 5 -5.58 48.82 8.56
CA LEU A 5 -4.52 47.89 9.00
C LEU A 5 -5.06 46.49 9.32
N GLN A 6 -6.31 46.39 9.79
CA GLN A 6 -6.96 45.10 10.05
C GLN A 6 -7.38 44.40 8.75
N ALA A 7 -7.78 45.16 7.73
CA ALA A 7 -8.15 44.60 6.42
C ALA A 7 -6.95 43.95 5.69
N ILE A 8 -5.74 44.53 5.82
CA ILE A 8 -4.52 43.98 5.21
C ILE A 8 -4.10 42.66 5.87
N LEU A 9 -4.22 42.55 7.19
CA LEU A 9 -3.89 41.32 7.92
C LEU A 9 -4.82 40.14 7.56
N ILE A 10 -6.12 40.42 7.35
CA ILE A 10 -7.11 39.41 6.94
C ILE A 10 -6.82 38.91 5.51
N LEU A 11 -6.44 39.80 4.59
CA LEU A 11 -6.05 39.45 3.22
C LEU A 11 -4.77 38.59 3.18
N LEU A 12 -3.79 38.87 4.02
CA LEU A 12 -2.54 38.08 4.09
C LEU A 12 -2.77 36.68 4.67
N PHE A 13 -3.67 36.53 5.65
CA PHE A 13 -4.02 35.22 6.22
C PHE A 13 -4.78 34.34 5.20
N ALA A 14 -5.67 34.94 4.40
CA ALA A 14 -6.40 34.24 3.34
C ALA A 14 -5.49 33.76 2.19
N LEU A 15 -4.44 34.52 1.88
CA LEU A 15 -3.45 34.14 0.85
C LEU A 15 -2.46 33.07 1.34
N GLY A 16 -2.09 33.07 2.63
CA GLY A 16 -1.21 32.06 3.20
C GLY A 16 -1.82 30.65 3.27
N GLY A 17 -3.13 30.55 3.53
CA GLY A 17 -3.85 29.27 3.60
C GLY A 17 -3.97 28.55 2.25
N ALA A 18 -3.99 29.29 1.14
CA ALA A 18 -4.12 28.70 -0.21
C ALA A 18 -2.80 28.12 -0.74
N ILE A 19 -1.65 28.64 -0.29
CA ILE A 19 -0.32 28.21 -0.77
C ILE A 19 0.13 26.91 -0.08
N GLY A 20 -0.31 26.66 1.16
CA GLY A 20 0.03 25.44 1.89
C GLY A 20 -0.61 24.17 1.31
N SER A 21 -1.80 24.28 0.73
CA SER A 21 -2.58 23.12 0.26
C SER A 21 -2.09 22.50 -1.04
N THR A 22 -1.29 23.23 -1.85
CA THR A 22 -0.77 22.72 -3.12
C THR A 22 0.56 21.97 -2.98
N LEU A 23 1.16 21.93 -1.79
CA LEU A 23 2.48 21.32 -1.57
C LEU A 23 2.43 19.93 -0.92
N LEU A 24 1.25 19.39 -0.59
CA LEU A 24 1.12 18.06 0.05
C LEU A 24 0.58 16.94 -0.85
N VAL A 25 0.20 17.21 -2.11
CA VAL A 25 -0.42 16.18 -2.97
C VAL A 25 0.16 16.22 -4.40
N GLN A 26 1.47 16.11 -4.52
CA GLN A 26 2.09 15.66 -5.76
C GLN A 26 2.92 14.43 -5.44
N ARG A 27 2.22 13.31 -5.22
CA ARG A 27 2.86 12.02 -5.45
C ARG A 27 3.03 11.91 -6.96
N PRO A 28 4.25 11.70 -7.48
CA PRO A 28 4.42 11.40 -8.89
C PRO A 28 3.53 10.19 -9.20
N ASP A 29 2.71 10.30 -10.25
CA ASP A 29 1.96 9.16 -10.77
C ASP A 29 2.95 8.01 -10.89
N LEU A 30 2.76 6.96 -10.08
CA LEU A 30 3.54 5.73 -10.18
C LEU A 30 3.47 5.31 -11.66
N PRO A 31 4.57 4.82 -12.27
CA PRO A 31 4.52 4.31 -13.63
C PRO A 31 3.30 3.39 -13.74
N ALA A 32 2.52 3.55 -14.80
CA ALA A 32 1.18 2.98 -14.95
C ALA A 32 1.22 1.45 -15.08
N LEU A 33 1.69 0.77 -14.04
CA LEU A 33 1.44 -0.63 -13.80
C LEU A 33 -0.06 -0.74 -13.62
N SER A 34 -0.71 -1.42 -14.55
CA SER A 34 -2.15 -1.64 -14.43
C SER A 34 -2.39 -2.49 -13.19
N GLN A 35 -3.53 -2.32 -12.52
CA GLN A 35 -3.82 -3.07 -11.29
C GLN A 35 -3.96 -4.57 -11.53
N ASP A 36 -4.23 -4.96 -12.78
CA ASP A 36 -4.26 -6.36 -13.22
C ASP A 36 -2.85 -6.89 -13.56
N GLU A 37 -1.84 -6.02 -13.50
CA GLU A 37 -0.45 -6.33 -13.76
C GLU A 37 0.20 -6.82 -12.48
N TRP A 38 0.81 -8.00 -12.60
CA TRP A 38 1.51 -8.66 -11.53
C TRP A 38 2.95 -8.16 -11.45
N LEU A 39 3.47 -8.08 -10.23
CA LEU A 39 4.87 -7.76 -9.98
C LEU A 39 5.68 -9.05 -10.10
N ARG A 40 6.71 -9.07 -10.96
CA ARG A 40 7.63 -10.22 -11.08
C ARG A 40 8.96 -10.00 -10.39
N THR A 41 9.37 -8.74 -10.23
CA THR A 41 10.75 -8.40 -9.91
C THR A 41 10.85 -7.37 -8.79
N PRO A 42 11.95 -7.38 -8.00
CA PRO A 42 12.21 -6.34 -7.01
C PRO A 42 12.28 -4.94 -7.61
N ALA A 43 12.72 -4.81 -8.86
CA ALA A 43 12.77 -3.52 -9.55
C ALA A 43 11.36 -2.91 -9.71
N GLN A 44 10.38 -3.72 -10.11
CA GLN A 44 8.98 -3.28 -10.21
C GLN A 44 8.39 -2.93 -8.83
N VAL A 45 8.71 -3.69 -7.79
CA VAL A 45 8.30 -3.35 -6.42
C VAL A 45 8.96 -2.03 -5.97
N ALA A 46 10.24 -1.82 -6.29
CA ALA A 46 10.96 -0.60 -5.94
C ALA A 46 10.39 0.65 -6.62
N GLU A 47 9.79 0.52 -7.81
CA GLU A 47 9.09 1.61 -8.50
C GLU A 47 7.85 2.08 -7.73
N LEU A 48 7.24 1.23 -6.87
CA LEU A 48 6.11 1.59 -6.00
C LEU A 48 6.53 2.38 -4.76
N GLY A 49 7.83 2.43 -4.45
CA GLY A 49 8.36 3.07 -3.25
C GLY A 49 8.19 2.20 -2.01
N ASN A 50 7.66 2.78 -0.92
CA ASN A 50 7.41 2.05 0.31
C ASN A 50 6.11 1.25 0.18
N VAL A 51 6.21 -0.06 0.38
CA VAL A 51 5.06 -0.97 0.30
C VAL A 51 4.74 -1.60 1.64
N LEU A 52 3.45 -1.82 1.88
CA LEU A 52 2.95 -2.65 2.97
C LEU A 52 2.81 -4.08 2.45
N TRP A 53 3.60 -4.98 3.02
CA TRP A 53 3.63 -6.38 2.63
C TRP A 53 2.49 -7.16 3.27
N ILE A 54 1.78 -7.93 2.45
CA ILE A 54 0.70 -8.82 2.90
C ILE A 54 1.05 -10.25 2.54
N ASP A 55 1.09 -11.10 3.55
CA ASP A 55 1.27 -12.54 3.38
C ASP A 55 -0.10 -13.23 3.33
N ALA A 56 -0.47 -13.75 2.17
CA ALA A 56 -1.75 -14.44 1.95
C ALA A 56 -1.74 -15.90 2.43
N ARG A 57 -0.59 -16.43 2.86
CA ARG A 57 -0.46 -17.83 3.30
C ARG A 57 -1.13 -18.03 4.65
N ASN A 58 -1.32 -19.29 5.04
CA ASN A 58 -1.78 -19.60 6.39
C ASN A 58 -0.77 -19.16 7.46
N VAL A 59 -1.24 -19.07 8.70
CA VAL A 59 -0.43 -18.61 9.83
C VAL A 59 0.80 -19.49 10.06
N GLU A 60 0.73 -20.79 9.81
CA GLU A 60 1.87 -21.69 10.00
C GLU A 60 3.02 -21.38 9.05
N ARG A 61 2.71 -21.02 7.79
CA ARG A 61 3.70 -20.58 6.81
C ARG A 61 4.28 -19.22 7.15
N PHE A 62 3.43 -18.30 7.60
CA PHE A 62 3.86 -16.97 8.04
C PHE A 62 4.83 -17.08 9.22
N GLU A 63 4.48 -17.83 10.27
CA GLU A 63 5.32 -18.04 11.45
C GLU A 63 6.64 -18.77 11.14
N ALA A 64 6.65 -19.66 10.14
CA ALA A 64 7.86 -20.34 9.68
C ALA A 64 8.86 -19.41 8.98
N GLY A 65 8.41 -18.26 8.48
CA GLY A 65 9.24 -17.24 7.85
C GLY A 65 8.43 -16.41 6.85
N HIS A 66 8.55 -15.09 6.93
CA HIS A 66 7.81 -14.11 6.13
C HIS A 66 8.69 -12.91 5.80
N LEU A 67 8.22 -12.05 4.89
CA LEU A 67 8.92 -10.80 4.56
C LEU A 67 8.90 -9.84 5.74
N GLU A 68 9.97 -9.06 5.91
CA GLU A 68 10.09 -8.15 7.04
C GLU A 68 8.93 -7.13 7.06
N ASN A 69 8.32 -6.97 8.24
CA ASN A 69 7.15 -6.11 8.47
C ASN A 69 5.88 -6.50 7.68
N ALA A 70 5.79 -7.73 7.18
CA ALA A 70 4.57 -8.24 6.57
C ALA A 70 3.46 -8.46 7.60
N VAL A 71 2.21 -8.23 7.17
CA VAL A 71 1.00 -8.58 7.91
C VAL A 71 0.41 -9.86 7.30
N ASN A 72 0.04 -10.82 8.13
CA ASN A 72 -0.62 -12.02 7.64
C ASN A 72 -2.12 -11.75 7.42
N VAL A 73 -2.57 -11.88 6.17
CA VAL A 73 -3.99 -11.75 5.81
C VAL A 73 -4.37 -12.96 4.96
N SER A 74 -4.69 -14.06 5.64
CA SER A 74 -5.14 -15.28 5.00
C SER A 74 -6.65 -15.25 4.75
N LEU A 75 -7.09 -15.79 3.61
CA LEU A 75 -8.52 -15.98 3.33
C LEU A 75 -9.17 -17.01 4.29
N ASP A 76 -8.38 -17.90 4.89
CA ASP A 76 -8.87 -18.89 5.86
C ASP A 76 -9.30 -18.25 7.20
N ASP A 77 -8.69 -17.12 7.57
CA ASP A 77 -8.97 -16.35 8.79
C ASP A 77 -8.99 -14.84 8.49
N TRP A 78 -9.87 -14.47 7.55
CA TRP A 78 -9.93 -13.11 7.00
C TRP A 78 -10.17 -12.05 8.06
N ASP A 79 -11.14 -12.25 8.96
CA ASP A 79 -11.54 -11.23 9.93
C ASP A 79 -10.39 -10.86 10.89
N THR A 80 -9.59 -11.86 11.30
CA THR A 80 -8.44 -11.66 12.17
C THR A 80 -7.34 -10.89 11.44
N GLY A 81 -6.89 -11.40 10.29
CA GLY A 81 -5.82 -10.77 9.51
C GLY A 81 -6.19 -9.38 8.99
N PHE A 82 -7.43 -9.20 8.54
CA PHE A 82 -7.94 -7.89 8.12
C PHE A 82 -8.01 -6.91 9.29
N GLY A 83 -8.41 -7.36 10.49
CA GLY A 83 -8.38 -6.54 11.69
C GLY A 83 -6.97 -6.04 12.04
N GLU A 84 -5.96 -6.91 11.91
CA GLU A 84 -4.55 -6.54 12.09
C GLU A 84 -4.10 -5.54 11.02
N LEU A 85 -4.45 -5.78 9.76
CA LEU A 85 -4.14 -4.87 8.66
C LEU A 85 -4.69 -3.47 8.91
N ILE A 86 -5.96 -3.34 9.28
CA ILE A 86 -6.61 -2.05 9.55
C ILE A 86 -5.93 -1.28 10.69
N SER A 87 -5.26 -1.96 11.62
CA SER A 87 -4.55 -1.30 12.72
C SER A 87 -3.26 -0.58 12.28
N VAL A 88 -2.68 -0.97 11.13
CA VAL A 88 -1.41 -0.42 10.63
C VAL A 88 -1.56 0.31 9.28
N TRP A 89 -2.60 -0.03 8.51
CA TRP A 89 -2.85 0.50 7.17
C TRP A 89 -3.36 1.95 7.19
N SER A 90 -2.93 2.70 6.18
CA SER A 90 -3.42 4.03 5.82
C SER A 90 -3.90 4.08 4.37
N PRO A 91 -4.88 4.93 3.99
CA PRO A 91 -5.39 5.07 2.61
C PRO A 91 -4.33 5.42 1.55
N ASP A 92 -3.19 5.88 2.02
CA ASP A 92 -2.04 6.34 1.28
C ASP A 92 -1.01 5.22 1.07
N ASP A 93 -1.18 4.05 1.67
CA ASP A 93 -0.25 2.94 1.55
C ASP A 93 -0.41 2.21 0.21
N THR A 94 0.71 1.79 -0.36
CA THR A 94 0.70 0.83 -1.47
C THR A 94 0.85 -0.57 -0.92
N ILE A 95 -0.10 -1.45 -1.23
CA ILE A 95 -0.12 -2.82 -0.73
C ILE A 95 0.47 -3.76 -1.78
N VAL A 96 1.33 -4.69 -1.35
CA VAL A 96 1.80 -5.81 -2.18
C VAL A 96 1.53 -7.12 -1.47
N VAL A 97 0.72 -7.96 -2.10
CA VAL A 97 0.33 -9.28 -1.58
C VAL A 97 1.19 -10.38 -2.19
N TYR A 98 1.67 -11.33 -1.39
CA TYR A 98 2.39 -12.51 -1.85
C TYR A 98 1.80 -13.80 -1.27
N CYS A 99 2.03 -14.92 -1.96
CA CYS A 99 1.70 -16.28 -1.51
C CYS A 99 3.01 -17.11 -1.44
N ASP A 100 2.95 -18.44 -1.39
CA ASP A 100 4.11 -19.33 -1.43
C ASP A 100 4.98 -19.14 -2.67
N GLY A 101 4.47 -19.46 -3.86
CA GLY A 101 5.32 -19.71 -5.03
C GLY A 101 4.61 -19.58 -6.38
N GLU A 102 5.30 -20.05 -7.43
CA GLU A 102 4.76 -20.10 -8.79
C GLU A 102 3.43 -20.89 -8.84
N GLY A 103 2.43 -20.33 -9.54
CA GLY A 103 1.12 -20.96 -9.67
C GLY A 103 0.20 -20.85 -8.45
N CYS A 104 0.62 -20.20 -7.35
CA CYS A 104 -0.31 -19.87 -6.28
C CYS A 104 -1.18 -18.66 -6.64
N GLU A 105 -2.50 -18.83 -6.56
CA GLU A 105 -3.47 -17.75 -6.85
C GLU A 105 -3.90 -16.93 -5.62
N LEU A 106 -3.54 -17.36 -4.41
CA LEU A 106 -3.98 -16.69 -3.16
C LEU A 106 -3.55 -15.22 -3.10
N SER A 107 -2.39 -14.87 -3.67
CA SER A 107 -1.94 -13.47 -3.68
C SER A 107 -2.85 -12.58 -4.52
N ARG A 108 -3.31 -13.08 -5.68
CA ARG A 108 -4.28 -12.40 -6.53
C ARG A 108 -5.66 -12.31 -5.87
N GLU A 109 -6.18 -13.41 -5.35
CA GLU A 109 -7.50 -13.44 -4.71
C GLU A 109 -7.57 -12.54 -3.47
N THR A 110 -6.53 -12.57 -2.63
CA THR A 110 -6.40 -11.71 -1.46
C THR A 110 -6.28 -10.24 -1.87
N ALA A 111 -5.52 -9.92 -2.92
CA ALA A 111 -5.44 -8.56 -3.44
C ALA A 111 -6.82 -8.05 -3.92
N GLU A 112 -7.58 -8.86 -4.65
CA GLU A 112 -8.93 -8.53 -5.09
C GLU A 112 -9.90 -8.27 -3.92
N HIS A 113 -9.83 -9.10 -2.87
CA HIS A 113 -10.61 -8.91 -1.65
C HIS A 113 -10.22 -7.63 -0.92
N LEU A 114 -8.92 -7.36 -0.78
CA LEU A 114 -8.42 -6.13 -0.14
C LEU A 114 -8.86 -4.88 -0.89
N ARG A 115 -8.82 -4.87 -2.23
CA ARG A 115 -9.33 -3.73 -3.02
C ARG A 115 -10.78 -3.43 -2.71
N LYS A 116 -11.60 -4.49 -2.67
CA LYS A 116 -13.03 -4.38 -2.40
C LYS A 116 -13.32 -3.87 -0.98
N ASP A 117 -12.64 -4.41 0.02
CA ASP A 117 -12.94 -4.12 1.43
C ASP A 117 -12.30 -2.81 1.92
N LEU A 118 -11.14 -2.43 1.38
CA LEU A 118 -10.48 -1.15 1.67
C LEU A 118 -10.98 0.00 0.77
N GLY A 119 -11.59 -0.33 -0.38
CA GLY A 119 -12.02 0.67 -1.37
C GLY A 119 -10.85 1.43 -2.01
N GLN A 120 -9.68 0.79 -2.12
CA GLN A 120 -8.49 1.37 -2.75
C GLN A 120 -7.99 0.52 -3.92
N GLU A 121 -7.39 1.20 -4.87
CA GLU A 121 -6.88 0.63 -6.12
C GLU A 121 -5.37 0.29 -6.03
N ASN A 122 -4.66 0.86 -5.06
CA ASN A 122 -3.20 0.69 -4.87
C ASN A 122 -2.84 -0.63 -4.17
N VAL A 123 -3.43 -1.73 -4.64
CA VAL A 123 -3.16 -3.08 -4.15
C VAL A 123 -2.64 -3.89 -5.32
N TYR A 124 -1.48 -4.51 -5.18
CA TYR A 124 -0.82 -5.33 -6.19
C TYR A 124 -0.54 -6.73 -5.65
N TRP A 125 -0.18 -7.67 -6.52
CA TRP A 125 0.29 -8.99 -6.09
C TRP A 125 1.60 -9.37 -6.75
N LEU A 126 2.40 -10.13 -6.02
CA LEU A 126 3.68 -10.68 -6.45
C LEU A 126 3.46 -12.08 -7.05
N GLU A 127 3.84 -12.27 -8.31
CA GLU A 127 3.89 -13.60 -8.92
C GLU A 127 5.19 -14.30 -8.53
N GLY A 128 5.12 -15.63 -8.39
CA GLY A 128 6.23 -16.41 -7.84
C GLY A 128 6.36 -16.31 -6.32
N GLY A 129 5.58 -15.43 -5.67
CA GLY A 129 5.38 -15.41 -4.24
C GLY A 129 6.65 -15.22 -3.40
N TYR A 130 6.60 -15.76 -2.20
CA TYR A 130 7.67 -15.75 -1.20
C TYR A 130 8.93 -16.43 -1.73
N GLU A 131 8.80 -17.57 -2.41
CA GLU A 131 9.92 -18.32 -2.98
C GLU A 131 10.73 -17.48 -3.97
N ALA A 132 10.05 -16.87 -4.96
CA ALA A 132 10.73 -16.01 -5.93
C ALA A 132 11.36 -14.79 -5.27
N TRP A 133 10.72 -14.23 -4.22
CA TRP A 133 11.29 -13.09 -3.50
C TRP A 133 12.62 -13.43 -2.80
N LEU A 134 12.70 -14.63 -2.20
CA LEU A 134 13.92 -15.07 -1.52
C LEU A 134 15.11 -15.24 -2.47
N ASP A 135 14.88 -15.58 -3.74
CA ASP A 135 15.95 -15.68 -4.74
C ASP A 135 16.56 -14.31 -5.10
N PHE A 136 15.81 -13.22 -4.86
CA PHE A 136 16.26 -11.86 -5.12
C PHE A 136 16.82 -11.13 -3.90
N ALA A 137 16.40 -11.53 -2.69
CA ALA A 137 16.87 -10.92 -1.46
C ALA A 137 18.36 -11.27 -1.24
N PRO A 138 19.26 -10.27 -1.14
CA PRO A 138 20.70 -10.49 -1.01
C PRO A 138 21.13 -11.09 0.33
#